data_AF-A0A2A2V0N8-F1
#
_entry.id   AF-A0A2A2V0N8-F1
#
_cell.length_a   1.000
_cell.length_b   1.000
_cell.length_c   1.000
_cell.angle_alpha   90.00
_cell.angle_beta   90.00
_cell.angle_gamma   90.00
#
_symmetry.space_group_name_H-M   'P 1'
#
loop_
_entity.id
_entity.type
_entity.pdbx_description
1 polymer ?
#
loop_
_entity_poly.entity_id
_entity_poly.type
_entity_poly.pdbx_seq_one_letter_code
_entity_poly.pdbx_strand_id
1 'polypeptide(L)'
;MLEPYYQQQANEITITREQGSLFAKGVADDYNPLHDIDAKKFCVPGDLLFSLVLKHYGLSENMEFSFVGMVDETTTLTLPEGAAQFDITANNKVMLSVSRAGETSTCPTLINSLTSNYVEFSGTTFPHVIIPLMGEQEVMINPARPMVIYESMSIHMDDISVTEVTLEAAKPEFSYEGKRGKINLRFNLLSNGTKVGYGEKHMLVSGIREYCQQTVDDLIAYYNDRKVALKP
;
A
#
# COMPACT_ATOMS: atom_id res chain seq x y z
N MET A 1 13.30 11.30 -1.48
CA MET A 1 11.83 11.36 -1.59
C MET A 1 11.16 11.13 -0.24
N LEU A 2 11.52 10.07 0.51
CA LEU A 2 10.81 9.68 1.73
C LEU A 2 11.21 10.45 3.01
N GLU A 3 12.31 11.19 3.00
CA GLU A 3 12.91 11.83 4.18
C GLU A 3 11.94 12.69 5.02
N PRO A 4 10.95 13.40 4.44
CA PRO A 4 10.00 14.17 5.25
C PRO A 4 9.04 13.31 6.09
N TYR A 5 8.86 12.03 5.76
CA TYR A 5 7.73 11.22 6.24
C TYR A 5 8.08 10.22 7.35
N TYR A 6 9.30 10.26 7.88
CA TYR A 6 9.71 9.42 9.00
C TYR A 6 10.88 10.06 9.75
N GLN A 7 11.16 9.56 10.95
CA GLN A 7 12.39 9.83 11.67
C GLN A 7 13.12 8.52 11.85
N GLN A 8 14.44 8.55 11.79
CA GLN A 8 15.27 7.38 11.99
C GLN A 8 16.42 7.68 12.93
N GLN A 9 16.60 6.79 13.90
CA GLN A 9 17.73 6.79 14.81
C GLN A 9 18.31 5.38 14.83
N ALA A 10 19.56 5.22 14.38
CA ALA A 10 20.18 3.92 14.14
C ALA A 10 19.28 3.02 13.26
N ASN A 11 18.86 1.87 13.77
CA ASN A 11 17.96 0.94 13.09
C ASN A 11 16.49 1.09 13.51
N GLU A 12 16.13 2.16 14.22
CA GLU A 12 14.77 2.43 14.64
C GLU A 12 14.13 3.50 13.77
N ILE A 13 12.88 3.26 13.36
CA ILE A 13 12.04 4.21 12.62
C ILE A 13 10.83 4.57 13.49
N THR A 14 10.53 5.87 13.55
CA THR A 14 9.28 6.40 14.10
C THR A 14 8.58 7.28 13.07
N ILE A 15 7.26 7.30 13.09
CA ILE A 15 6.44 8.04 12.14
C ILE A 15 5.34 8.74 12.93
N THR A 16 5.35 10.07 12.90
CA THR A 16 4.30 10.87 13.56
C THR A 16 3.00 10.88 12.75
N ARG A 17 1.91 11.34 13.37
CA ARG A 17 0.60 11.50 12.70
C ARG A 17 0.72 12.43 11.51
N GLU A 18 1.40 13.56 11.69
CA GLU A 18 1.66 14.56 10.67
C GLU A 18 2.42 13.98 9.49
N GLN A 19 3.49 13.22 9.76
CA GLN A 19 4.31 12.61 8.72
C GLN A 19 3.56 11.55 7.91
N GLY A 20 2.87 10.63 8.59
CA GLY A 20 2.11 9.59 7.89
C GLY A 20 0.91 10.16 7.14
N SER A 21 0.23 11.16 7.70
CA SER A 21 -0.87 11.86 7.01
C SER A 21 -0.38 12.62 5.79
N LEU A 22 0.72 13.38 5.92
CA LEU A 22 1.31 14.12 4.82
C LEU A 22 1.74 13.20 3.67
N PHE A 23 2.34 12.04 3.98
CA PHE A 23 2.65 11.02 2.96
C PHE A 23 1.39 10.52 2.29
N ALA A 24 0.37 10.14 3.07
CA ALA A 24 -0.89 9.61 2.55
C ALA A 24 -1.52 10.58 1.55
N LYS A 25 -1.59 11.88 1.89
CA LYS A 25 -2.35 12.85 1.08
C LYS A 25 -1.50 13.45 -0.04
N GLY A 26 -0.24 13.76 0.24
CA GLY A 26 0.65 14.46 -0.67
C GLY A 26 1.41 13.55 -1.65
N VAL A 27 1.60 12.28 -1.31
CA VAL A 27 2.33 11.32 -2.16
C VAL A 27 1.42 10.20 -2.61
N ALA A 28 0.71 9.55 -1.68
CA ALA A 28 -0.12 8.39 -1.96
C ALA A 28 -1.51 8.70 -2.50
N ASP A 29 -1.93 9.97 -2.53
CA ASP A 29 -3.28 10.38 -2.96
C ASP A 29 -4.41 9.57 -2.25
N ASP A 30 -4.12 9.11 -1.02
CA ASP A 30 -4.98 8.26 -0.19
C ASP A 30 -5.67 9.11 0.88
N TYR A 31 -6.97 9.31 0.73
CA TYR A 31 -7.79 10.14 1.63
C TYR A 31 -8.61 9.33 2.64
N ASN A 32 -8.25 8.07 2.87
CA ASN A 32 -8.86 7.24 3.91
C ASN A 32 -8.74 7.95 5.28
N PRO A 33 -9.86 8.09 6.03
CA PRO A 33 -9.86 8.71 7.35
C PRO A 33 -8.92 8.07 8.38
N LEU A 34 -8.51 6.81 8.17
CA LEU A 34 -7.56 6.14 9.05
C LEU A 34 -6.18 6.84 9.11
N HIS A 35 -5.86 7.63 8.08
CA HIS A 35 -4.61 8.37 7.96
C HIS A 35 -4.77 9.87 8.32
N ASP A 36 -5.91 10.27 8.90
CA ASP A 36 -6.13 11.66 9.34
C ASP A 36 -5.39 11.91 10.67
N ILE A 37 -4.82 13.11 10.83
CA ILE A 37 -4.07 13.48 12.04
C ILE A 37 -4.97 13.35 13.28
N ASP A 38 -6.25 13.70 13.18
CA ASP A 38 -7.24 13.64 14.26
C ASP A 38 -8.01 12.32 14.32
N ALA A 39 -7.61 11.30 13.54
CA ALA A 39 -8.25 9.99 13.56
C ALA A 39 -8.22 9.37 14.96
N LYS A 40 -9.38 8.88 15.43
CA LYS A 40 -9.50 8.15 16.71
C LYS A 40 -8.53 6.97 16.79
N LYS A 41 -8.29 6.32 15.65
CA LYS A 41 -7.32 5.24 15.48
C LYS A 41 -6.49 5.54 14.24
N PHE A 42 -5.37 6.25 14.43
CA PHE A 42 -4.45 6.55 13.34
C PHE A 42 -3.71 5.29 12.91
N CYS A 43 -3.43 5.18 11.62
CA CYS A 43 -2.57 4.16 11.04
C CYS A 43 -1.58 4.84 10.12
N VAL A 44 -0.32 4.41 10.18
CA VAL A 44 0.65 4.73 9.16
C VAL A 44 0.24 4.02 7.84
N PRO A 45 0.36 4.67 6.67
CA PRO A 45 0.11 4.02 5.38
C PRO A 45 1.03 2.83 5.15
N GLY A 46 0.47 1.69 4.76
CA GLY A 46 1.26 0.50 4.40
C GLY A 46 2.22 0.77 3.24
N ASP A 47 1.81 1.63 2.31
CA ASP A 47 2.63 2.04 1.16
C ASP A 47 3.90 2.77 1.62
N LEU A 48 3.85 3.54 2.72
CA LEU A 48 5.04 4.16 3.32
C LEU A 48 5.98 3.10 3.90
N LEU A 49 5.46 2.10 4.59
CA LEU A 49 6.27 1.02 5.15
C LEU A 49 6.97 0.22 4.04
N PHE A 50 6.24 -0.13 2.98
CA PHE A 50 6.82 -0.75 1.78
C PHE A 50 7.95 0.12 1.19
N SER A 51 7.69 1.40 1.01
CA SER A 51 8.65 2.37 0.47
C SER A 51 9.94 2.44 1.32
N LEU A 52 9.80 2.42 2.65
CA LEU A 52 10.93 2.42 3.58
C LEU A 52 11.73 1.12 3.52
N VAL A 53 11.08 -0.04 3.33
CA VAL A 53 11.78 -1.30 3.12
C VAL A 53 12.63 -1.25 1.87
N LEU A 54 12.08 -0.82 0.72
CA LEU A 54 12.84 -0.71 -0.52
C LEU A 54 14.02 0.26 -0.36
N LYS A 55 13.79 1.41 0.29
CA LYS A 55 14.85 2.39 0.57
C LYS A 55 15.98 1.81 1.43
N HIS A 56 15.65 1.01 2.44
CA HIS A 56 16.64 0.51 3.41
C HIS A 56 17.36 -0.76 2.92
N TYR A 57 16.63 -1.69 2.31
CA TYR A 57 17.12 -3.03 1.98
C TYR A 57 17.40 -3.26 0.50
N GLY A 58 16.97 -2.33 -0.37
CA GLY A 58 17.00 -2.49 -1.82
C GLY A 58 15.79 -3.24 -2.37
N LEU A 59 15.74 -3.35 -3.70
CA LEU A 59 14.74 -4.11 -4.45
C LEU A 59 15.36 -5.44 -4.88
N SER A 60 14.77 -6.56 -4.50
CA SER A 60 15.15 -7.89 -4.99
C SER A 60 14.24 -8.37 -6.12
N GLU A 61 14.72 -9.29 -6.95
CA GLU A 61 13.94 -9.87 -8.05
C GLU A 61 12.60 -10.43 -7.59
N ASN A 62 12.57 -11.07 -6.42
CA ASN A 62 11.34 -11.53 -5.79
C ASN A 62 11.28 -10.92 -4.41
N MET A 63 10.18 -10.23 -4.09
CA MET A 63 9.90 -9.74 -2.75
C MET A 63 8.43 -9.97 -2.39
N GLU A 64 8.18 -10.45 -1.18
CA GLU A 64 6.84 -10.52 -0.60
C GLU A 64 6.82 -9.79 0.74
N PHE A 65 5.71 -9.14 1.02
CA PHE A 65 5.50 -8.29 2.17
C PHE A 65 4.18 -8.71 2.82
N SER A 66 4.19 -9.01 4.11
CA SER A 66 2.98 -9.32 4.89
C SER A 66 2.80 -8.29 6.00
N PHE A 67 1.72 -7.51 5.94
CA PHE A 67 1.40 -6.46 6.90
C PHE A 67 0.67 -7.07 8.10
N VAL A 68 1.44 -7.47 9.11
CA VAL A 68 0.94 -8.26 10.25
C VAL A 68 0.36 -7.38 11.35
N GLY A 69 1.04 -6.28 11.67
CA GLY A 69 0.71 -5.39 12.78
C GLY A 69 0.29 -4.01 12.31
N MET A 70 -0.57 -3.37 13.11
CA MET A 70 -0.92 -1.97 12.90
C MET A 70 0.21 -1.08 13.43
N VAL A 71 0.71 -0.18 12.58
CA VAL A 71 1.71 0.82 12.94
C VAL A 71 0.99 2.15 13.16
N ASP A 72 1.20 2.76 14.32
CA ASP A 72 0.65 4.05 14.71
C ASP A 72 1.75 5.03 15.15
N GLU A 73 1.36 6.21 15.63
CA GLU A 73 2.30 7.26 16.03
C GLU A 73 3.17 6.92 17.24
N THR A 74 2.78 5.91 18.02
CA THR A 74 3.52 5.46 19.20
C THR A 74 4.44 4.28 18.88
N THR A 75 4.38 3.78 17.65
CA THR A 75 5.11 2.59 17.21
C THR A 75 6.55 2.98 16.86
N THR A 76 7.51 2.36 17.55
CA THR A 76 8.93 2.41 17.15
C THR A 76 9.27 1.10 16.44
N LEU A 77 9.52 1.18 15.14
CA LEU A 77 9.84 0.06 14.28
C LEU A 77 11.34 -0.24 14.35
N THR A 78 11.70 -1.46 14.70
CA THR A 78 13.08 -1.94 14.69
C THR A 78 13.35 -2.68 13.39
N LEU A 79 14.31 -2.18 12.62
CA LEU A 79 14.82 -2.78 11.40
C LEU A 79 15.91 -3.81 11.74
N PRO A 80 15.73 -5.09 11.40
CA PRO A 80 16.78 -6.09 11.54
C PRO A 80 17.84 -5.93 10.44
N GLU A 81 18.96 -6.65 10.57
CA GLU A 81 19.87 -6.86 9.44
C GLU A 81 19.13 -7.60 8.31
N GLY A 82 19.43 -7.21 7.06
CA GLY A 82 18.75 -7.79 5.90
C GLY A 82 19.13 -9.25 5.68
N ALA A 83 18.13 -10.12 5.63
CA ALA A 83 18.27 -11.55 5.31
C ALA A 83 17.35 -11.94 4.13
N ALA A 84 17.31 -13.23 3.78
CA ALA A 84 16.34 -13.75 2.81
C ALA A 84 14.89 -13.69 3.35
N GLN A 85 14.72 -13.78 4.66
CA GLN A 85 13.46 -13.55 5.35
C GLN A 85 13.74 -12.81 6.65
N PHE A 86 12.97 -11.76 6.93
CA PHE A 86 13.15 -10.96 8.13
C PHE A 86 11.85 -10.26 8.55
N ASP A 87 11.75 -9.95 9.85
CA ASP A 87 10.61 -9.28 10.45
C ASP A 87 11.00 -7.89 10.97
N ILE A 88 10.25 -6.87 10.57
CA ILE A 88 10.27 -5.56 11.22
C ILE A 88 9.32 -5.63 12.41
N THR A 89 9.84 -5.32 13.58
CA THR A 89 9.11 -5.50 14.84
C THR A 89 8.94 -4.20 15.59
N ALA A 90 7.96 -4.16 16.49
CA ALA A 90 7.82 -3.13 17.51
C ALA A 90 7.48 -3.80 18.83
N ASN A 91 8.28 -3.55 19.88
CA ASN A 91 8.11 -4.20 21.19
C ASN A 91 7.99 -5.74 21.09
N ASN A 92 8.89 -6.38 20.32
CA ASN A 92 8.92 -7.82 20.03
C ASN A 92 7.68 -8.39 19.31
N LYS A 93 6.80 -7.54 18.78
CA LYS A 93 5.67 -7.96 17.93
C LYS A 93 6.02 -7.69 16.47
N VAL A 94 5.70 -8.63 15.58
CA VAL A 94 5.91 -8.48 14.14
C VAL A 94 4.90 -7.50 13.56
N MET A 95 5.40 -6.45 12.91
CA MET A 95 4.60 -5.44 12.22
C MET A 95 4.56 -5.69 10.72
N LEU A 96 5.71 -6.02 10.12
CA LEU A 96 5.85 -6.33 8.71
C LEU A 96 6.83 -7.49 8.56
N SER A 97 6.43 -8.55 7.85
CA SER A 97 7.34 -9.63 7.44
C SER A 97 7.72 -9.44 5.98
N VAL A 98 8.99 -9.66 5.67
CA VAL A 98 9.53 -9.56 4.31
C VAL A 98 10.24 -10.85 3.94
N SER A 99 9.88 -11.43 2.80
CA SER A 99 10.67 -12.47 2.14
C SER A 99 11.26 -11.88 0.86
N ARG A 100 12.49 -12.25 0.53
CA ARG A 100 13.14 -11.82 -0.71
C ARG A 100 14.09 -12.87 -1.26
N ALA A 101 14.18 -12.95 -2.58
CA ALA A 101 15.06 -13.87 -3.27
C ALA A 101 15.56 -13.29 -4.61
N GLY A 102 16.67 -13.83 -5.08
CA GLY A 102 17.31 -13.42 -6.33
C GLY A 102 18.27 -12.25 -6.16
N GLU A 103 18.65 -11.66 -7.29
CA GLU A 103 19.52 -10.49 -7.33
C GLU A 103 18.86 -9.29 -6.65
N THR A 104 19.68 -8.39 -6.07
CA THR A 104 19.20 -7.20 -5.38
C THR A 104 19.84 -5.95 -5.97
N SER A 105 18.99 -5.04 -6.43
CA SER A 105 19.39 -3.70 -6.85
C SER A 105 19.27 -2.73 -5.69
N THR A 106 20.32 -1.95 -5.48
CA THR A 106 20.35 -0.80 -4.57
C THR A 106 20.33 0.53 -5.34
N CYS A 107 20.00 0.47 -6.64
CA CYS A 107 19.92 1.65 -7.52
C CYS A 107 18.89 2.66 -6.99
N PRO A 108 19.31 3.85 -6.54
CA PRO A 108 18.39 4.83 -5.97
C PRO A 108 17.34 5.30 -6.98
N THR A 109 17.71 5.40 -8.27
CA THR A 109 16.79 5.82 -9.34
C THR A 109 15.66 4.81 -9.51
N LEU A 110 15.99 3.51 -9.58
CA LEU A 110 14.99 2.44 -9.72
C LEU A 110 14.08 2.37 -8.51
N ILE A 111 14.66 2.40 -7.30
CA ILE A 111 13.90 2.36 -6.05
C ILE A 111 12.94 3.55 -5.99
N ASN A 112 13.42 4.77 -6.30
CA ASN A 112 12.57 5.95 -6.29
C ASN A 112 11.49 5.91 -7.37
N SER A 113 11.79 5.43 -8.59
CA SER A 113 10.80 5.33 -9.65
C SER A 113 9.72 4.31 -9.30
N LEU A 114 10.11 3.12 -8.82
CA LEU A 114 9.18 2.08 -8.40
C LEU A 114 8.30 2.58 -7.26
N THR A 115 8.92 3.14 -6.21
CA THR A 115 8.21 3.70 -5.06
C THR A 115 7.18 4.74 -5.48
N SER A 116 7.58 5.72 -6.31
CA SER A 116 6.69 6.80 -6.72
C SER A 116 5.50 6.30 -7.53
N ASN A 117 5.77 5.48 -8.56
CA ASN A 117 4.72 4.95 -9.43
C ASN A 117 3.81 3.97 -8.68
N TYR A 118 4.34 3.17 -7.76
CA TYR A 118 3.54 2.28 -6.91
C TYR A 118 2.60 3.06 -6.00
N VAL A 119 3.12 4.08 -5.33
CA VAL A 119 2.35 4.89 -4.38
C VAL A 119 1.23 5.65 -5.12
N GLU A 120 1.50 6.21 -6.30
CA GLU A 120 0.50 6.82 -7.17
C GLU A 120 -0.56 5.78 -7.62
N PHE A 121 -0.14 4.62 -8.11
CA PHE A 121 -1.05 3.54 -8.48
C PHE A 121 -1.97 3.16 -7.31
N SER A 122 -1.41 2.93 -6.12
CA SER A 122 -2.13 2.55 -4.91
C SER A 122 -3.24 3.53 -4.54
N GLY A 123 -2.96 4.84 -4.63
CA GLY A 123 -3.92 5.91 -4.35
C GLY A 123 -5.15 5.91 -5.26
N THR A 124 -4.98 5.48 -6.51
CA THR A 124 -6.07 5.48 -7.50
C THR A 124 -7.01 4.28 -7.37
N THR A 125 -6.65 3.27 -6.57
CA THR A 125 -7.39 2.01 -6.49
C THR A 125 -8.77 2.15 -5.86
N PHE A 126 -8.92 3.02 -4.86
CA PHE A 126 -10.19 3.32 -4.22
C PHE A 126 -10.59 4.79 -4.43
N PRO A 127 -11.85 5.09 -4.79
CA PRO A 127 -12.95 4.14 -5.06
C PRO A 127 -12.92 3.54 -6.48
N HIS A 128 -12.10 4.07 -7.39
CA HIS A 128 -12.28 3.93 -8.84
C HIS A 128 -12.03 2.54 -9.41
N VAL A 129 -11.24 1.68 -8.76
CA VAL A 129 -11.01 0.29 -9.20
C VAL A 129 -11.85 -0.68 -8.38
N ILE A 130 -11.84 -0.53 -7.06
CA ILE A 130 -12.49 -1.46 -6.12
C ILE A 130 -14.02 -1.44 -6.24
N ILE A 131 -14.63 -0.26 -6.35
CA ILE A 131 -16.10 -0.16 -6.38
C ILE A 131 -16.68 -0.79 -7.67
N PRO A 132 -16.18 -0.48 -8.88
CA PRO A 132 -16.63 -1.16 -10.09
C PRO A 132 -16.42 -2.67 -10.04
N LEU A 133 -15.25 -3.12 -9.55
CA LEU A 133 -14.91 -4.54 -9.45
C LEU A 133 -15.90 -5.33 -8.58
N MET A 134 -16.33 -4.77 -7.46
CA MET A 134 -17.33 -5.40 -6.60
C MET A 134 -18.74 -5.31 -7.20
N GLY A 135 -19.04 -4.21 -7.90
CA GLY A 135 -20.31 -3.99 -8.59
C GLY A 135 -20.60 -5.04 -9.67
N GLU A 136 -19.58 -5.60 -10.32
CA GLU A 136 -19.73 -6.73 -11.26
C GLU A 136 -20.42 -7.96 -10.65
N GLN A 137 -20.35 -8.11 -9.32
CA GLN A 137 -20.97 -9.21 -8.56
C GLN A 137 -22.14 -8.71 -7.69
N GLU A 138 -22.70 -7.54 -7.99
CA GLU A 138 -23.83 -6.91 -7.28
C GLU A 138 -23.61 -6.74 -5.76
N VAL A 139 -22.36 -6.53 -5.36
CA VAL A 139 -21.96 -6.28 -3.97
C VAL A 139 -21.11 -5.02 -3.82
N MET A 140 -21.01 -4.51 -2.60
CA MET A 140 -20.19 -3.35 -2.27
C MET A 140 -19.60 -3.43 -0.85
N ILE A 141 -18.58 -2.61 -0.58
CA ILE A 141 -18.09 -2.35 0.78
C ILE A 141 -19.23 -1.71 1.58
N ASN A 142 -19.31 -2.01 2.88
CA ASN A 142 -20.23 -1.32 3.77
C ASN A 142 -19.60 -0.03 4.33
N PRO A 143 -19.97 1.16 3.84
CA PRO A 143 -19.36 2.41 4.28
C PRO A 143 -19.68 2.77 5.74
N ALA A 144 -20.71 2.15 6.36
CA ALA A 144 -21.00 2.36 7.77
C ALA A 144 -20.01 1.62 8.69
N ARG A 145 -19.34 0.58 8.18
CA ARG A 145 -18.31 -0.21 8.90
C ARG A 145 -17.24 -0.66 7.90
N PRO A 146 -16.46 0.28 7.33
CA PRO A 146 -15.50 -0.07 6.30
C PRO A 146 -14.39 -0.91 6.93
N MET A 147 -14.22 -2.14 6.44
CA MET A 147 -13.11 -3.00 6.83
C MET A 147 -12.46 -3.52 5.56
N VAL A 148 -11.47 -2.76 5.10
CA VAL A 148 -10.56 -3.16 4.03
C VAL A 148 -9.17 -3.20 4.65
N ILE A 149 -8.60 -4.40 4.73
CA ILE A 149 -7.30 -4.65 5.35
C ILE A 149 -6.32 -4.95 4.23
N TYR A 150 -5.21 -4.23 4.23
CA TYR A 150 -4.08 -4.57 3.39
C TYR A 150 -3.36 -5.76 4.03
N GLU A 151 -3.42 -6.93 3.39
CA GLU A 151 -2.86 -8.17 3.94
C GLU A 151 -1.41 -8.36 3.48
N SER A 152 -1.17 -8.34 2.17
CA SER A 152 0.15 -8.59 1.61
C SER A 152 0.34 -7.98 0.23
N MET A 153 1.60 -7.83 -0.19
CA MET A 153 1.96 -7.57 -1.58
C MET A 153 3.17 -8.35 -2.02
N SER A 154 3.32 -8.47 -3.33
CA SER A 154 4.51 -9.03 -3.96
C SER A 154 5.00 -8.15 -5.10
N ILE A 155 6.31 -8.22 -5.35
CA ILE A 155 6.98 -7.66 -6.52
C ILE A 155 7.83 -8.76 -7.12
N HIS A 156 7.75 -8.89 -8.44
CA HIS A 156 8.61 -9.72 -9.26
C HIS A 156 9.26 -8.86 -10.35
N MET A 157 10.57 -8.99 -10.52
CA MET A 157 11.35 -8.38 -11.61
C MET A 157 11.90 -9.48 -12.52
N ASP A 158 11.54 -9.42 -13.80
CA ASP A 158 12.16 -10.23 -14.85
C ASP A 158 13.55 -9.69 -15.23
N ASP A 159 13.74 -8.37 -15.09
CA ASP A 159 15.02 -7.68 -15.30
C ASP A 159 15.25 -6.64 -14.20
N ILE A 160 16.13 -6.97 -13.24
CA ILE A 160 16.49 -6.09 -12.11
C ILE A 160 17.52 -5.01 -12.49
N SER A 161 18.13 -5.10 -13.67
CA SER A 161 19.20 -4.21 -14.12
C SER A 161 18.70 -2.88 -14.70
N VAL A 162 17.38 -2.75 -14.89
CA VAL A 162 16.73 -1.51 -15.31
C VAL A 162 16.99 -0.37 -14.31
N THR A 163 16.90 0.86 -14.79
CA THR A 163 17.14 2.05 -13.97
C THR A 163 15.86 2.76 -13.57
N GLU A 164 14.78 2.57 -14.32
CA GLU A 164 13.48 3.20 -14.09
C GLU A 164 12.35 2.27 -14.56
N VAL A 165 11.21 2.36 -13.88
CA VAL A 165 9.97 1.68 -14.23
C VAL A 165 8.77 2.61 -14.16
N THR A 166 7.78 2.36 -15.02
CA THR A 166 6.41 2.85 -14.88
C THR A 166 5.48 1.69 -14.52
N LEU A 167 4.30 2.01 -13.98
CA LEU A 167 3.28 1.01 -13.67
C LEU A 167 2.14 1.07 -14.67
N GLU A 168 1.66 -0.11 -15.05
CA GLU A 168 0.45 -0.30 -15.84
C GLU A 168 -0.50 -1.21 -15.06
N ALA A 169 -1.76 -0.78 -14.89
CA ALA A 169 -2.76 -1.59 -14.24
C ALA A 169 -3.01 -2.90 -15.03
N ALA A 170 -2.96 -4.03 -14.34
CA ALA A 170 -3.37 -5.32 -14.88
C ALA A 170 -4.76 -5.70 -14.33
N LYS A 171 -5.37 -6.74 -14.88
CA LYS A 171 -6.72 -7.15 -14.52
C LYS A 171 -6.80 -7.47 -13.01
N PRO A 172 -7.62 -6.74 -12.23
CA PRO A 172 -7.84 -7.05 -10.83
C PRO A 172 -8.83 -8.21 -10.69
N GLU A 173 -8.79 -8.88 -9.54
CA GLU A 173 -9.67 -10.00 -9.20
C GLU A 173 -10.37 -9.75 -7.88
N PHE A 174 -11.64 -10.17 -7.81
CA PHE A 174 -12.43 -10.13 -6.59
C PHE A 174 -13.19 -11.45 -6.42
N SER A 175 -13.12 -11.99 -5.21
CA SER A 175 -13.88 -13.16 -4.80
C SER A 175 -14.42 -12.97 -3.39
N TYR A 176 -15.58 -13.53 -3.06
CA TYR A 176 -16.15 -13.41 -1.73
C TYR A 176 -16.96 -14.64 -1.32
N GLU A 177 -17.05 -14.83 0.00
CA GLU A 177 -17.90 -15.83 0.65
C GLU A 177 -18.64 -15.15 1.82
N GLY A 178 -19.97 -15.12 1.72
CA GLY A 178 -20.83 -14.43 2.69
C GLY A 178 -20.48 -12.93 2.79
N LYS A 179 -19.96 -12.50 3.95
CA LYS A 179 -19.63 -11.09 4.21
C LYS A 179 -18.13 -10.79 4.12
N ARG A 180 -17.30 -11.72 3.64
CA ARG A 180 -15.85 -11.59 3.55
C ARG A 180 -15.40 -11.81 2.12
N GLY A 181 -14.47 -11.01 1.64
CA GLY A 181 -13.92 -11.14 0.29
C GLY A 181 -12.45 -10.81 0.22
N LYS A 182 -11.85 -11.18 -0.90
CA LYS A 182 -10.46 -10.96 -1.26
C LYS A 182 -10.43 -10.14 -2.54
N ILE A 183 -9.63 -9.08 -2.54
CA ILE A 183 -9.31 -8.29 -3.72
C ILE A 183 -7.83 -8.52 -4.03
N ASN A 184 -7.51 -8.89 -5.26
CA ASN A 184 -6.15 -8.88 -5.78
C ASN A 184 -6.05 -7.78 -6.84
N LEU A 185 -5.27 -6.74 -6.55
CA LEU A 185 -4.95 -5.69 -7.49
C LEU A 185 -3.59 -6.00 -8.12
N ARG A 186 -3.56 -6.12 -9.45
CA ARG A 186 -2.34 -6.49 -10.19
C ARG A 186 -1.84 -5.31 -11.02
N PHE A 187 -0.54 -5.24 -11.22
CA PHE A 187 0.10 -4.27 -12.10
C PHE A 187 1.33 -4.85 -12.78
N ASN A 188 1.64 -4.36 -13.98
CA ASN A 188 2.88 -4.63 -14.69
C ASN A 188 3.90 -3.52 -14.40
N LEU A 189 5.17 -3.90 -14.33
CA LEU A 189 6.30 -2.98 -14.29
C LEU A 189 6.86 -2.87 -15.70
N LEU A 190 6.90 -1.66 -16.25
CA LEU A 190 7.37 -1.41 -17.61
C LEU A 190 8.64 -0.56 -17.59
N SER A 191 9.64 -0.93 -18.38
CA SER A 191 10.79 -0.09 -18.69
C SER A 191 10.79 0.18 -20.19
N ASN A 192 10.77 1.47 -20.58
CA ASN A 192 10.66 1.89 -21.99
C ASN A 192 9.51 1.20 -22.76
N GLY A 193 8.37 0.98 -22.09
CA GLY A 193 7.19 0.30 -22.66
C GLY A 193 7.28 -1.22 -22.77
N THR A 194 8.39 -1.83 -22.32
CA THR A 194 8.55 -3.29 -22.26
C THR A 194 8.32 -3.78 -20.83
N LYS A 195 7.56 -4.86 -20.66
CA LYS A 195 7.34 -5.47 -19.34
C LYS A 195 8.64 -6.08 -18.81
N VAL A 196 9.02 -5.66 -17.61
CA VAL A 196 10.24 -6.09 -16.89
C VAL A 196 9.93 -6.64 -15.50
N GLY A 197 8.65 -6.83 -15.19
CA GLY A 197 8.19 -7.34 -13.92
C GLY A 197 6.70 -7.14 -13.71
N TYR A 198 6.22 -7.50 -12.53
CA TYR A 198 4.84 -7.32 -12.10
C TYR A 198 4.76 -7.25 -10.58
N GLY A 199 3.61 -6.83 -10.07
CA GLY A 199 3.31 -6.89 -8.66
C GLY A 199 1.84 -7.09 -8.38
N GLU A 200 1.56 -7.51 -7.16
CA GLU A 200 0.21 -7.79 -6.68
C GLU A 200 -0.01 -7.18 -5.30
N LYS A 201 -1.22 -6.70 -5.04
CA LYS A 201 -1.68 -6.19 -3.75
C LYS A 201 -2.92 -6.97 -3.33
N HIS A 202 -2.79 -7.72 -2.25
CA HIS A 202 -3.85 -8.53 -1.66
C HIS A 202 -4.53 -7.79 -0.52
N MET A 203 -5.84 -7.63 -0.64
CA MET A 203 -6.66 -6.96 0.35
C MET A 203 -7.79 -7.88 0.81
N LEU A 204 -8.06 -7.87 2.11
CA LEU A 204 -9.23 -8.51 2.71
C LEU A 204 -10.31 -7.48 2.93
N VAL A 205 -11.52 -7.78 2.46
CA VAL A 205 -12.71 -6.96 2.71
C VAL A 205 -13.64 -7.73 3.63
N SER A 206 -14.20 -7.04 4.63
CA SER A 206 -15.27 -7.60 5.45
C SER A 206 -16.46 -6.65 5.57
N GLY A 207 -17.61 -7.23 5.95
CA GLY A 207 -18.86 -6.50 6.03
C GLY A 207 -19.46 -6.21 4.65
N ILE A 208 -19.12 -7.01 3.63
CA ILE A 208 -19.70 -6.90 2.29
C ILE A 208 -21.22 -6.91 2.38
N ARG A 209 -21.86 -6.06 1.58
CA ARG A 209 -23.32 -5.92 1.50
C ARG A 209 -23.77 -5.85 0.05
N GLU A 210 -25.08 -6.03 -0.16
CA GLU A 210 -25.73 -5.83 -1.46
C GLU A 210 -25.45 -4.44 -2.01
N TYR A 211 -25.24 -4.37 -3.32
CA TYR A 211 -24.98 -3.14 -4.04
C TYR A 211 -26.16 -2.17 -3.93
N CYS A 212 -25.85 -0.90 -3.70
CA CYS A 212 -26.82 0.18 -3.68
C CYS A 212 -26.20 1.40 -4.36
N GLN A 213 -26.72 1.76 -5.53
CA GLN A 213 -26.17 2.86 -6.34
C GLN A 213 -26.07 4.16 -5.55
N GLN A 214 -27.13 4.55 -4.83
CA GLN A 214 -27.11 5.77 -4.02
C GLN A 214 -26.01 5.74 -2.96
N THR A 215 -25.82 4.60 -2.27
CA THR A 215 -24.77 4.48 -1.25
C THR A 215 -23.38 4.53 -1.86
N VAL A 216 -23.20 3.98 -3.07
CA VAL A 216 -21.95 4.07 -3.84
C VAL A 216 -21.68 5.52 -4.24
N ASP A 217 -22.68 6.22 -4.77
CA ASP A 217 -22.56 7.61 -5.19
C ASP A 217 -22.19 8.51 -4.01
N ASP A 218 -22.84 8.32 -2.86
CA ASP A 218 -22.55 9.04 -1.62
C ASP A 218 -21.12 8.77 -1.13
N LEU A 219 -20.65 7.53 -1.24
CA LEU A 219 -19.29 7.13 -0.85
C LEU A 219 -18.23 7.76 -1.78
N ILE A 220 -18.48 7.77 -3.08
CA ILE A 220 -17.60 8.40 -4.07
C ILE A 220 -17.57 9.91 -3.86
N ALA A 221 -18.72 10.55 -3.67
CA ALA A 221 -18.82 11.98 -3.38
C ALA A 221 -18.05 12.34 -2.10
N TYR A 222 -18.26 11.59 -1.01
CA TYR A 222 -17.51 11.76 0.23
C TYR A 222 -15.99 11.66 0.04
N TYR A 223 -15.51 10.69 -0.74
CA TYR A 223 -14.08 10.54 -0.99
C TYR A 223 -13.52 11.69 -1.84
N ASN A 224 -14.25 12.11 -2.87
CA ASN A 224 -13.85 13.23 -3.73
C ASN A 224 -13.83 14.55 -2.97
N ASP A 225 -14.83 14.83 -2.12
CA ASP A 225 -14.88 16.03 -1.30
C ASP A 225 -13.69 16.08 -0.34
N ARG A 226 -13.33 14.93 0.27
CA ARG A 226 -12.14 14.82 1.11
C ARG A 226 -10.86 15.06 0.32
N LYS A 227 -10.75 14.50 -0.88
CA LYS A 227 -9.62 14.73 -1.77
C LYS A 227 -9.45 16.21 -2.09
N VAL A 228 -10.53 16.96 -2.32
CA VAL A 228 -10.46 18.41 -2.55
C VAL A 228 -10.07 19.15 -1.28
N ALA A 229 -10.67 18.81 -0.13
CA ALA A 229 -10.49 19.55 1.11
C ALA A 229 -9.14 19.33 1.80
N LEU A 230 -8.54 18.15 1.64
CA LEU A 230 -7.35 17.71 2.39
C LEU A 230 -6.09 17.62 1.52
N LYS A 231 -6.17 17.96 0.23
CA LYS A 231 -4.98 17.98 -0.63
C LYS A 231 -4.02 19.05 -0.11
N PRO A 232 -2.74 18.70 0.17
CA PRO A 232 -1.75 19.63 0.70
C PRO A 232 -1.30 20.68 -0.33
#